data_AF-D0ECR1-F1
#
_entry.id   AF-D0ECR1-F1
#
_cell.length_a   1.000
_cell.length_b   1.000
_cell.length_c   1.000
_cell.angle_alpha   90.00
_cell.angle_beta   90.00
_cell.angle_gamma   90.00
#
_symmetry.space_group_name_H-M   'P 1'
#
loop_
_entity.id
_entity.type
_entity.pdbx_description
1 polymer ?
#
loop_
_entity_poly.entity_id
_entity_poly.type
_entity_poly.pdbx_seq_one_letter_code
_entity_poly.pdbx_strand_id
1 'polypeptide(L)'
;VAQLPWRKRTAKSDVPFGISQDYEWIFVFAKSCQFIAATKGKERRYYETDDFPDRPWRTHDLTKQTTAAERPNSFFTMVDPKTGKKYPANPNATWRVTKDTFQDYYNKGKIVFPDDYDFLNISNPVMRYFKDDDMKKAGEDFGKVAVSSRLPENVGTLADAVAEYLAIFSRTLPENIGMTKEGTKEITDLFGSKIFTFPKPSQLIKFLVSISSKS
;
A
#
# COMPACT_ATOMS: atom_id res chain seq x y z
N VAL A 1 12.48 -2.90 -15.39
CA VAL A 1 11.53 -2.41 -14.35
C VAL A 1 11.63 -3.28 -13.13
N ALA A 2 11.26 -4.57 -13.20
CA ALA A 2 11.29 -5.49 -12.07
C ALA A 2 11.37 -6.96 -12.53
N GLN A 3 11.67 -7.85 -11.59
CA GLN A 3 11.47 -9.30 -11.71
C GLN A 3 10.41 -9.69 -10.69
N LEU A 4 9.29 -10.25 -11.14
CA LEU A 4 8.17 -10.63 -10.27
C LEU A 4 8.16 -12.15 -10.08
N PRO A 5 8.29 -12.67 -8.85
CA PRO A 5 8.05 -14.08 -8.57
C PRO A 5 6.55 -14.37 -8.63
N TRP A 6 6.14 -15.31 -9.47
CA TRP A 6 4.78 -15.84 -9.51
C TRP A 6 4.75 -17.27 -8.98
N ARG A 7 3.95 -17.49 -7.94
CA ARG A 7 3.79 -18.81 -7.33
C ARG A 7 2.93 -19.70 -8.24
N LYS A 8 3.56 -20.64 -8.94
CA LYS A 8 2.88 -21.53 -9.89
C LYS A 8 2.25 -22.77 -9.25
N ARG A 9 2.60 -23.08 -8.01
CA ARG A 9 2.11 -24.24 -7.22
C ARG A 9 2.36 -24.04 -5.72
N THR A 10 1.72 -24.86 -4.89
CA THR A 10 1.89 -24.81 -3.43
C THR A 10 3.26 -25.31 -2.97
N ALA A 11 3.52 -26.60 -3.17
CA ALA A 11 4.79 -27.31 -2.94
C ALA A 11 4.65 -28.74 -3.50
N LYS A 12 5.74 -29.35 -3.97
CA LYS A 12 5.83 -30.78 -4.32
C LYS A 12 6.69 -31.48 -3.28
N SER A 13 6.21 -32.59 -2.73
CA SER A 13 6.94 -33.41 -1.75
C SER A 13 8.03 -34.28 -2.39
N ASP A 14 7.78 -34.77 -3.61
CA ASP A 14 8.71 -35.58 -4.40
C ASP A 14 9.61 -34.67 -5.26
N VAL A 15 10.68 -34.14 -4.66
CA VAL A 15 11.65 -33.26 -5.34
C VAL A 15 13.08 -33.61 -4.96
N PRO A 16 14.04 -33.50 -5.90
CA PRO A 16 15.45 -33.62 -5.59
C PRO A 16 15.85 -32.63 -4.49
N PHE A 17 16.68 -33.08 -3.55
CA PHE A 17 17.27 -32.26 -2.49
C PHE A 17 16.25 -31.64 -1.50
N GLY A 18 14.98 -32.06 -1.53
CA GLY A 18 13.96 -31.59 -0.58
C GLY A 18 13.53 -30.13 -0.74
N ILE A 19 13.89 -29.47 -1.84
CA ILE A 19 13.55 -28.06 -2.12
C ILE A 19 12.61 -27.98 -3.33
N SER A 20 11.35 -27.63 -3.09
CA SER A 20 10.35 -27.48 -4.15
C SER A 20 10.53 -26.16 -4.92
N GLN A 21 10.53 -26.25 -6.25
CA GLN A 21 10.63 -25.09 -7.14
C GLN A 21 9.23 -24.58 -7.50
N ASP A 22 8.70 -23.73 -6.62
CA ASP A 22 7.28 -23.33 -6.64
C ASP A 22 6.99 -22.01 -7.36
N TYR A 23 8.04 -21.33 -7.82
CA TYR A 23 7.92 -20.04 -8.48
C TYR A 23 8.38 -20.08 -9.94
N GLU A 24 7.81 -19.19 -10.73
CA GLU A 24 8.26 -18.76 -12.05
C GLU A 24 8.54 -17.25 -12.02
N TRP A 25 9.37 -16.77 -12.94
CA TRP A 25 9.80 -15.37 -12.98
C TRP A 25 9.15 -14.63 -14.14
N ILE A 26 8.58 -13.46 -13.86
CA ILE A 26 8.04 -12.53 -14.87
C ILE A 26 8.98 -11.34 -14.95
N PHE A 27 9.63 -11.17 -16.10
CA PHE A 27 10.52 -10.03 -16.35
C PHE A 27 9.74 -8.87 -16.94
N VAL A 28 9.82 -7.71 -16.29
CA VAL A 28 9.12 -6.49 -16.71
C VAL A 28 10.12 -5.46 -17.23
N PHE A 29 9.93 -5.07 -18.49
CA PHE A 29 10.71 -4.04 -19.18
C PHE A 29 9.81 -2.85 -19.53
N ALA A 30 10.40 -1.66 -19.61
CA ALA A 30 9.70 -0.46 -20.04
C ALA A 30 10.57 0.27 -21.06
N LYS A 31 9.93 0.80 -22.11
CA LYS A 31 10.60 1.56 -23.16
C LYS A 31 11.11 2.92 -22.66
N SER A 32 10.42 3.53 -21.69
CA SER A 32 10.79 4.81 -21.10
C SER A 32 10.50 4.85 -19.59
N CYS A 33 11.09 5.83 -18.90
CA CYS A 33 10.82 6.12 -17.49
C CYS A 33 9.44 6.75 -17.24
N GLN A 34 8.66 7.03 -18.30
CA GLN A 34 7.28 7.52 -18.16
C GLN A 34 6.30 6.42 -17.76
N PHE A 35 6.69 5.15 -17.93
CA PHE A 35 5.89 4.02 -17.46
C PHE A 35 5.96 3.93 -15.94
N ILE A 36 4.80 4.03 -15.30
CA ILE A 36 4.62 3.82 -13.86
C ILE A 36 3.60 2.70 -13.67
N ALA A 37 4.07 1.54 -13.19
CA ALA A 37 3.17 0.46 -12.81
C ALA A 37 2.46 0.84 -11.50
N ALA A 38 1.13 0.87 -11.52
CA ALA A 38 0.33 1.26 -10.38
C ALA A 38 -0.92 0.39 -10.24
N THR A 39 -1.43 0.33 -9.03
CA THR A 39 -2.72 -0.29 -8.70
C THR A 39 -3.55 0.63 -7.81
N LYS A 40 -4.87 0.42 -7.75
CA LYS A 40 -5.75 1.11 -6.80
C LYS A 40 -5.30 0.78 -5.37
N GLY A 41 -4.95 1.81 -4.61
CA GLY A 41 -4.65 1.69 -3.19
C GLY A 41 -5.92 1.53 -2.35
N LYS A 42 -5.73 1.19 -1.07
CA LYS A 42 -6.81 1.29 -0.09
C LYS A 42 -7.24 2.75 0.03
N GLU A 43 -8.54 2.98 0.14
CA GLU A 43 -9.07 4.32 0.37
C GLU A 43 -8.55 4.87 1.70
N ARG A 44 -8.02 6.10 1.63
CA ARG A 44 -7.54 6.80 2.81
C ARG A 44 -8.76 7.41 3.51
N ARG A 45 -8.87 7.20 4.82
CA ARG A 45 -9.87 7.87 5.65
C ARG A 45 -9.44 9.31 5.89
N TYR A 46 -10.32 10.25 5.54
CA TYR A 46 -10.18 11.67 5.85
C TYR A 46 -11.24 12.08 6.88
N TYR A 47 -10.90 13.03 7.74
CA TYR A 47 -11.74 13.66 8.74
C TYR A 47 -12.13 15.06 8.27
N GLU A 48 -13.32 15.50 8.64
CA GLU A 48 -13.82 16.86 8.46
C GLU A 48 -13.98 17.49 9.84
N THR A 49 -13.48 18.72 10.01
CA THR A 49 -13.45 19.42 11.29
C THR A 49 -13.69 20.92 11.10
N ASP A 50 -14.27 21.56 12.11
CA ASP A 50 -14.71 22.97 12.04
C ASP A 50 -13.56 23.97 11.84
N ASP A 51 -12.35 23.62 12.29
CA ASP A 51 -11.15 24.46 12.14
C ASP A 51 -10.57 24.44 10.72
N PHE A 52 -11.02 23.51 9.87
CA PHE A 52 -10.64 23.41 8.45
C PHE A 52 -11.87 23.08 7.59
N PRO A 53 -12.83 24.02 7.45
CA PRO A 53 -14.02 23.80 6.65
C PRO A 53 -13.63 23.52 5.20
N ASP A 54 -14.33 22.57 4.58
CA ASP A 54 -14.13 22.12 3.19
C ASP A 54 -12.72 21.59 2.86
N ARG A 55 -11.88 21.34 3.88
CA ARG A 55 -10.54 20.78 3.70
C ARG A 55 -10.35 19.50 4.51
N PRO A 56 -10.96 18.38 4.06
CA PRO A 56 -10.80 17.10 4.72
C PRO A 56 -9.33 16.73 4.85
N TRP A 57 -8.95 16.11 5.95
CA TRP A 57 -7.55 15.81 6.25
C TRP A 57 -7.38 14.45 6.91
N ARG A 58 -6.19 13.88 6.86
CA ARG A 58 -5.86 12.61 7.50
C ARG A 58 -4.61 12.72 8.34
N THR A 59 -4.44 11.78 9.25
CA THR A 59 -3.21 11.66 10.02
C THR A 59 -2.12 10.94 9.22
N HIS A 60 -0.88 11.21 9.57
CA HIS A 60 0.31 10.48 9.13
C HIS A 60 1.36 10.52 10.25
N ASP A 61 2.22 9.51 10.34
CA ASP A 61 3.32 9.49 11.31
C ASP A 61 4.17 10.75 11.26
N LEU A 62 4.40 11.36 12.42
CA LEU A 62 5.32 12.48 12.60
C LEU A 62 6.76 12.01 12.85
N THR A 63 7.01 10.72 12.98
CA THR A 63 8.35 10.15 13.14
C THR A 63 8.90 9.62 11.83
N LYS A 64 10.23 9.54 11.74
CA LYS A 64 10.98 8.92 10.65
C LYS A 64 12.03 7.98 11.24
N GLN A 65 12.32 6.87 10.58
CA GLN A 65 13.40 5.95 10.95
C GLN A 65 14.78 6.60 10.73
N THR A 66 15.14 7.47 11.65
CA THR A 66 16.44 8.13 11.74
C THR A 66 16.78 8.32 13.21
N THR A 67 18.05 8.13 13.54
CA THR A 67 18.55 8.26 14.90
C THR A 67 18.75 9.73 15.30
N ALA A 68 18.88 9.98 16.59
CA ALA A 68 19.23 11.30 17.13
C ALA A 68 20.56 11.83 16.58
N ALA A 69 21.55 10.95 16.40
CA ALA A 69 22.87 11.32 15.86
C ALA A 69 22.80 11.70 14.38
N GLU A 70 22.01 10.99 13.58
CA GLU A 70 21.82 11.30 12.15
C GLU A 70 21.05 12.60 11.92
N ARG A 71 20.12 12.95 12.83
CA ARG A 71 19.26 14.14 12.71
C ARG A 71 19.07 14.88 14.04
N PRO A 72 20.11 15.53 14.57
CA PRO A 72 20.05 16.18 15.88
C PRO A 72 18.96 17.27 15.95
N ASN A 73 18.77 18.04 14.86
CA ASN A 73 17.75 19.10 14.80
C ASN A 73 16.30 18.57 14.82
N SER A 74 16.11 17.26 14.58
CA SER A 74 14.81 16.56 14.65
C SER A 74 14.63 15.79 15.97
N PHE A 75 15.64 15.78 16.84
CA PHE A 75 15.60 15.14 18.15
C PHE A 75 15.39 16.20 19.24
N PHE A 76 14.14 16.63 19.42
CA PHE A 76 13.76 17.60 20.43
C PHE A 76 12.44 17.23 21.11
N THR A 77 12.21 17.72 22.32
CA THR A 77 10.93 17.58 23.00
C THR A 77 9.94 18.57 22.42
N MET A 78 8.88 18.05 21.79
CA MET A 78 7.79 18.86 21.28
C MET A 78 6.89 19.26 22.45
N VAL A 79 6.49 20.53 22.49
CA VAL A 79 5.57 21.04 23.51
C VAL A 79 4.30 21.45 22.81
N ASP A 80 3.17 20.93 23.26
CA ASP A 80 1.86 21.36 22.80
C ASP A 80 1.63 22.82 23.22
N PRO A 81 1.46 23.77 22.28
CA PRO A 81 1.24 25.17 22.63
C PRO A 81 -0.08 25.44 23.36
N LYS A 82 -1.08 24.56 23.28
CA LYS A 82 -2.39 24.71 23.93
C LYS A 82 -2.37 24.19 25.37
N THR A 83 -1.78 23.01 25.58
CA THR A 83 -1.84 22.32 26.88
C THR A 83 -0.53 22.37 27.67
N GLY A 84 0.59 22.69 27.03
CA GLY A 84 1.93 22.62 27.63
C GLY A 84 2.47 21.20 27.81
N LYS A 85 1.73 20.16 27.37
CA LYS A 85 2.19 18.76 27.45
C LYS A 85 3.44 18.54 26.59
N LYS A 86 4.33 17.68 27.07
CA LYS A 86 5.65 17.43 26.48
C LYS A 86 5.74 16.05 25.85
N TYR A 87 6.27 15.99 24.65
CA TYR A 87 6.42 14.77 23.84
C TYR A 87 7.89 14.62 23.43
N PRO A 88 8.69 13.80 24.14
CA PRO A 88 10.09 13.59 23.79
C PRO A 88 10.22 12.80 22.49
N ALA A 89 11.22 13.15 21.67
CA ALA A 89 11.55 12.37 20.48
C ALA A 89 12.11 10.99 20.86
N ASN A 90 11.84 9.97 20.02
CA ASN A 90 12.49 8.67 20.14
C ASN A 90 13.92 8.74 19.54
N PRO A 91 14.97 8.32 20.26
CA PRO A 91 16.35 8.38 19.76
C PRO A 91 16.60 7.50 18.54
N ASN A 92 15.73 6.52 18.25
CA ASN A 92 15.78 5.65 17.07
C ASN A 92 14.70 5.98 16.02
N ALA A 93 13.86 6.99 16.27
CA ALA A 93 12.83 7.44 15.35
C ALA A 93 12.51 8.93 15.58
N THR A 94 13.39 9.81 15.12
CA THR A 94 13.28 11.27 15.28
C THR A 94 12.08 11.87 14.53
N TRP A 95 11.70 13.11 14.87
CA TRP A 95 10.58 13.80 14.23
C TRP A 95 10.86 14.10 12.74
N ARG A 96 9.82 14.15 11.91
CA ARG A 96 9.89 14.57 10.50
C ARG A 96 10.14 16.06 10.35
N VAL A 97 9.78 16.84 11.36
CA VAL A 97 10.08 18.28 11.46
C VAL A 97 11.35 18.50 12.26
N THR A 98 11.95 19.68 12.10
CA THR A 98 13.05 20.15 12.95
C THR A 98 12.51 21.10 14.01
N LYS A 99 13.30 21.36 15.06
CA LYS A 99 12.98 22.37 16.07
C LYS A 99 12.64 23.72 15.45
N ASP A 100 13.38 24.13 14.41
CA ASP A 100 13.21 25.43 13.74
C ASP A 100 12.00 25.48 12.81
N THR A 101 11.58 24.34 12.26
CA THR A 101 10.43 24.27 11.33
C THR A 101 9.13 23.93 12.03
N PHE A 102 9.18 23.43 13.28
CA PHE A 102 8.00 23.04 14.04
C PHE A 102 6.92 24.14 14.04
N GLN A 103 7.27 25.37 14.38
CA GLN A 103 6.30 26.46 14.51
C GLN A 103 5.60 26.78 13.18
N ASP A 104 6.33 26.75 12.06
CA ASP A 104 5.75 26.96 10.74
C ASP A 104 4.75 25.85 10.38
N TYR A 105 5.10 24.58 10.64
CA TYR A 105 4.18 23.46 10.42
C TYR A 105 2.96 23.53 11.35
N TYR A 106 3.15 23.88 12.62
CA TYR A 106 2.05 24.04 13.57
C TYR A 106 1.11 25.16 13.15
N ASN A 107 1.63 26.34 12.77
CA ASN A 107 0.84 27.48 12.30
C ASN A 107 0.07 27.16 11.01
N LYS A 108 0.63 26.30 10.15
CA LYS A 108 -0.06 25.80 8.94
C LYS A 108 -1.07 24.69 9.23
N GLY A 109 -1.31 24.37 10.50
CA GLY A 109 -2.22 23.29 10.91
C GLY A 109 -1.72 21.91 10.47
N LYS A 110 -0.41 21.68 10.37
CA LYS A 110 0.15 20.40 9.89
C LYS A 110 0.57 19.45 11.02
N ILE A 111 0.45 19.88 12.28
CA ILE A 111 0.72 19.07 13.46
C ILE A 111 -0.58 18.93 14.24
N VAL A 112 -0.90 17.71 14.66
CA VAL A 112 -2.06 17.40 15.51
C VAL A 112 -1.55 16.79 16.80
N PHE A 113 -1.92 17.36 17.93
CA PHE A 113 -1.64 16.84 19.26
C PHE A 113 -2.75 15.90 19.73
N PRO A 114 -2.47 14.99 20.68
CA PRO A 114 -3.46 14.08 21.24
C PRO A 114 -4.76 14.71 21.74
N ASP A 115 -4.70 15.90 22.34
CA ASP A 115 -5.88 16.58 22.91
C ASP A 115 -6.55 17.54 21.92
N ASP A 116 -6.17 17.56 20.65
CA ASP A 116 -6.79 18.46 19.66
C ASP A 116 -8.22 18.03 19.28
N TYR A 117 -8.53 16.72 19.36
CA TYR A 117 -9.83 16.18 18.98
C TYR A 117 -10.21 14.93 19.77
N ASP A 118 -11.40 14.90 20.35
CA ASP A 118 -11.91 13.77 21.15
C ASP A 118 -12.05 12.46 20.37
N PHE A 119 -12.27 12.54 19.05
CA PHE A 119 -12.41 11.35 18.20
C PHE A 119 -11.06 10.71 17.82
N LEU A 120 -9.93 11.38 18.09
CA LEU A 120 -8.61 10.83 17.81
C LEU A 120 -8.10 10.04 19.01
N ASN A 121 -7.71 8.79 18.76
CA ASN A 121 -7.02 7.97 19.75
C ASN A 121 -5.52 7.86 19.38
N ILE A 122 -4.75 8.90 19.71
CA ILE A 122 -3.31 8.98 19.47
C ILE A 122 -2.57 9.32 20.76
N SER A 123 -1.40 8.73 21.00
CA SER A 123 -0.60 9.01 22.21
C SER A 123 0.54 10.00 21.98
N ASN A 124 0.92 10.21 20.72
CA ASN A 124 1.97 11.15 20.31
C ASN A 124 1.45 12.07 19.21
N PRO A 125 2.06 13.25 19.02
CA PRO A 125 1.67 14.16 17.94
C PRO A 125 1.88 13.50 16.57
N VAL A 126 0.99 13.81 15.64
CA VAL A 126 0.98 13.27 14.28
C VAL A 126 0.99 14.41 13.25
N MET A 127 1.37 14.09 12.01
CA MET A 127 1.20 15.01 10.89
C MET A 127 -0.25 15.04 10.42
N ARG A 128 -0.75 16.22 10.06
CA ARG A 128 -1.98 16.42 9.28
C ARG A 128 -1.66 16.60 7.81
N TYR A 129 -2.29 15.80 6.95
CA TYR A 129 -2.20 15.90 5.50
C TYR A 129 -3.59 16.23 4.96
N PHE A 130 -3.74 17.37 4.30
CA PHE A 130 -4.99 17.75 3.67
C PHE A 130 -5.21 16.97 2.37
N LYS A 131 -6.47 16.66 2.07
CA LYS A 131 -6.87 15.88 0.90
C LYS A 131 -6.56 16.61 -0.40
N ASP A 132 -6.80 17.91 -0.44
CA ASP A 132 -6.47 18.78 -1.59
C ASP A 132 -4.96 18.81 -1.88
N ASP A 133 -4.12 18.90 -0.84
CA ASP A 133 -2.66 18.81 -0.95
C ASP A 133 -2.23 17.43 -1.48
N ASP A 134 -2.81 16.34 -0.95
CA ASP A 134 -2.54 14.98 -1.43
C ASP A 134 -2.97 14.82 -2.91
N MET A 135 -4.15 15.33 -3.29
CA MET A 135 -4.67 15.26 -4.66
C MET A 135 -3.80 16.07 -5.62
N LYS A 136 -3.42 17.29 -5.26
CA LYS A 136 -2.53 18.15 -6.05
C LYS A 136 -1.16 17.50 -6.25
N LYS A 137 -0.62 16.89 -5.20
CA LYS A 137 0.69 16.22 -5.26
C LYS A 137 0.65 14.96 -6.13
N ALA A 138 -0.43 14.18 -6.05
CA ALA A 138 -0.54 12.91 -6.75
C ALA A 138 -1.08 13.05 -8.18
N GLY A 139 -1.83 14.11 -8.49
CA GLY A 139 -2.46 14.30 -9.79
C GLY A 139 -3.36 13.13 -10.19
N GLU A 140 -3.18 12.61 -11.41
CA GLU A 140 -3.89 11.44 -11.94
C GLU A 140 -3.60 10.13 -11.18
N ASP A 141 -2.58 10.13 -10.33
CA ASP A 141 -2.20 8.98 -9.51
C ASP A 141 -2.78 9.05 -8.09
N PHE A 142 -3.63 10.04 -7.79
CA PHE A 142 -4.33 10.08 -6.51
C PHE A 142 -5.16 8.81 -6.29
N GLY A 143 -4.95 8.16 -5.14
CA GLY A 143 -5.58 6.87 -4.83
C GLY A 143 -4.89 5.66 -5.46
N LYS A 144 -3.82 5.83 -6.23
CA LYS A 144 -2.98 4.74 -6.73
C LYS A 144 -1.77 4.49 -5.83
N VAL A 145 -1.26 3.27 -5.85
CA VAL A 145 -0.05 2.83 -5.15
C VAL A 145 0.83 2.04 -6.09
N ALA A 146 2.13 2.01 -5.79
CA ALA A 146 3.09 1.19 -6.53
C ALA A 146 2.71 -0.31 -6.45
N VAL A 147 2.94 -1.03 -7.53
CA VAL A 147 2.71 -2.48 -7.58
C VAL A 147 3.79 -3.20 -6.79
N SER A 148 3.38 -4.10 -5.89
CA SER A 148 4.29 -4.94 -5.12
C SER A 148 4.86 -6.07 -5.99
N SER A 149 6.12 -6.44 -5.76
CA SER A 149 6.70 -7.66 -6.33
C SER A 149 6.08 -8.93 -5.74
N ARG A 150 5.49 -8.83 -4.54
CA ARG A 150 4.64 -9.87 -3.97
C ARG A 150 3.26 -9.77 -4.61
N LEU A 151 3.01 -10.64 -5.57
CA LEU A 151 1.73 -10.74 -6.25
C LEU A 151 0.62 -11.15 -5.25
N PRO A 152 -0.64 -10.70 -5.45
CA PRO A 152 -1.76 -11.14 -4.62
C PRO A 152 -1.89 -12.67 -4.62
N GLU A 153 -1.87 -13.26 -3.43
CA GLU A 153 -2.07 -14.69 -3.20
C GLU A 153 -3.31 -14.84 -2.33
N ASN A 154 -4.36 -15.54 -2.80
CA ASN A 154 -5.36 -16.09 -1.89
C ASN A 154 -4.92 -17.49 -1.46
N VAL A 155 -4.77 -17.68 -0.16
CA VAL A 155 -4.51 -18.98 0.46
C VAL A 155 -5.86 -19.55 0.91
N GLY A 156 -6.66 -20.01 -0.06
CA GLY A 156 -7.87 -20.83 0.08
C GLY A 156 -8.59 -20.87 1.45
N THR A 157 -9.10 -19.74 1.93
CA THR A 157 -10.02 -19.67 3.07
C THR A 157 -11.46 -19.40 2.64
N LEU A 158 -12.42 -19.69 3.52
CA LEU A 158 -13.86 -19.43 3.29
C LEU A 158 -14.17 -17.93 3.09
N ALA A 159 -13.32 -17.02 3.61
CA ALA A 159 -13.44 -15.59 3.35
C ALA A 159 -13.20 -15.25 1.86
N ASP A 160 -12.44 -16.08 1.15
CA ASP A 160 -12.00 -15.83 -0.24
C ASP A 160 -13.16 -16.02 -1.24
N ALA A 161 -14.08 -16.95 -0.97
CA ALA A 161 -15.29 -17.15 -1.80
C ALA A 161 -16.29 -15.99 -1.65
N VAL A 162 -16.37 -15.40 -0.45
CA VAL A 162 -17.22 -14.24 -0.17
C VAL A 162 -16.63 -12.98 -0.83
N ALA A 163 -15.30 -12.84 -0.81
CA ALA A 163 -14.61 -11.74 -1.46
C ALA A 163 -14.66 -11.82 -2.99
N GLU A 164 -14.61 -13.03 -3.59
CA GLU A 164 -14.82 -13.23 -5.03
C GLU A 164 -16.22 -12.75 -5.50
N TYR A 165 -17.26 -13.03 -4.71
CA TYR A 165 -18.63 -12.55 -4.98
C TYR A 165 -18.74 -11.01 -4.86
N LEU A 166 -18.04 -10.41 -3.89
CA LEU A 166 -18.02 -8.95 -3.68
C LEU A 166 -17.16 -8.20 -4.70
N ALA A 167 -16.08 -8.81 -5.19
CA ALA A 167 -15.17 -8.23 -6.19
C ALA A 167 -15.82 -8.05 -7.58
N ILE A 168 -16.93 -8.73 -7.87
CA ILE A 168 -17.72 -8.49 -9.09
C ILE A 168 -18.31 -7.06 -9.09
N PHE A 169 -18.50 -6.46 -7.91
CA PHE A 169 -19.02 -5.10 -7.75
C PHE A 169 -17.94 -4.01 -7.55
N SER A 170 -16.73 -4.37 -7.11
CA SER A 170 -15.62 -3.40 -6.96
C SER A 170 -14.56 -3.60 -8.03
N ARG A 171 -14.25 -2.55 -8.80
CA ARG A 171 -13.10 -2.46 -9.74
C ARG A 171 -11.73 -2.51 -9.01
N THR A 172 -11.54 -3.49 -8.13
CA THR A 172 -10.32 -3.79 -7.40
C THR A 172 -9.56 -4.89 -8.14
N LEU A 173 -8.23 -4.89 -8.00
CA LEU A 173 -7.40 -5.96 -8.57
C LEU A 173 -7.90 -7.34 -8.12
N PRO A 174 -7.65 -8.39 -8.92
CA PRO A 174 -7.91 -9.75 -8.47
C PRO A 174 -7.14 -10.03 -7.18
N GLU A 175 -7.86 -10.44 -6.16
CA GLU A 175 -7.30 -10.80 -4.86
C GLU A 175 -6.45 -12.09 -4.95
N ASN A 176 -6.69 -12.90 -5.99
CA ASN A 176 -5.92 -14.07 -6.34
C ASN A 176 -5.42 -14.02 -7.78
N ILE A 177 -4.11 -14.15 -7.98
CA ILE A 177 -3.48 -14.25 -9.30
C ILE A 177 -3.60 -15.66 -9.91
N GLY A 178 -3.91 -16.66 -9.09
CA GLY A 178 -4.04 -18.06 -9.49
C GLY A 178 -2.69 -18.76 -9.68
N MET A 179 -2.71 -20.09 -9.64
CA MET A 179 -1.56 -20.97 -9.91
C MET A 179 -1.83 -21.78 -11.18
N THR A 180 -0.88 -22.60 -11.63
CA THR A 180 -1.07 -23.44 -12.84
C THR A 180 -2.30 -24.35 -12.77
N LYS A 181 -2.73 -24.76 -11.56
CA LYS A 181 -3.94 -25.58 -11.39
C LYS A 181 -5.21 -24.81 -11.79
N GLU A 182 -5.33 -23.52 -11.46
CA GLU A 182 -6.46 -22.67 -11.88
C GLU A 182 -6.50 -22.56 -13.40
N GLY A 183 -5.37 -22.30 -14.07
CA GLY A 183 -5.33 -22.24 -15.53
C GLY A 183 -5.73 -23.57 -16.18
N THR A 184 -5.33 -24.70 -15.58
CA THR A 184 -5.73 -26.03 -16.09
C THR A 184 -7.23 -26.25 -15.92
N LYS A 185 -7.80 -25.83 -14.79
CA LYS A 185 -9.24 -25.88 -14.52
C LYS A 185 -10.02 -25.02 -15.51
N GLU A 186 -9.63 -23.75 -15.70
CA GLU A 186 -10.27 -22.83 -16.66
C GLU A 186 -10.36 -23.44 -18.08
N ILE A 187 -9.27 -24.03 -18.57
CA ILE A 187 -9.25 -24.71 -19.88
C ILE A 187 -10.13 -25.95 -19.89
N THR A 188 -10.06 -26.78 -18.84
CA THR A 188 -10.83 -28.03 -18.78
C THR A 188 -12.33 -27.74 -18.71
N ASP A 189 -12.75 -26.72 -17.95
CA ASP A 189 -14.14 -26.29 -17.85
C ASP A 189 -14.66 -25.75 -19.19
N LEU A 190 -13.81 -25.04 -19.95
CA LEU A 190 -14.18 -24.48 -21.25
C LEU A 190 -14.27 -25.52 -22.38
N PHE A 191 -13.38 -26.51 -22.39
CA PHE A 191 -13.24 -27.47 -23.51
C PHE A 191 -13.68 -28.90 -23.15
N GLY A 192 -14.14 -29.14 -21.91
CA GLY A 192 -14.51 -30.46 -21.39
C GLY A 192 -13.34 -31.46 -21.28
N SER A 193 -12.11 -31.02 -21.57
CA SER A 193 -10.93 -31.88 -21.59
C SER A 193 -9.65 -31.05 -21.45
N LYS A 194 -8.58 -31.71 -21.00
CA LYS A 194 -7.26 -31.07 -20.85
C LYS A 194 -6.55 -31.00 -22.20
N ILE A 195 -6.85 -29.96 -22.98
CA ILE A 195 -6.24 -29.74 -24.31
C ILE A 195 -4.90 -28.98 -24.27
N PHE A 196 -4.60 -28.30 -23.17
CA PHE A 196 -3.32 -27.60 -22.96
C PHE A 196 -2.58 -28.13 -21.73
N THR A 197 -1.26 -28.27 -21.84
CA THR A 197 -0.44 -28.87 -20.77
C THR A 197 -0.13 -27.88 -19.63
N PHE A 198 0.14 -26.61 -19.95
CA PHE A 198 0.56 -25.58 -18.99
C PHE A 198 -0.09 -24.21 -19.23
N PRO A 199 -1.43 -24.13 -19.31
CA PRO A 199 -2.10 -22.83 -19.44
C PRO A 199 -1.81 -21.94 -18.22
N LYS A 200 -1.58 -20.65 -18.48
CA LYS A 200 -1.49 -19.64 -17.42
C LYS A 200 -2.92 -19.20 -17.04
N PRO A 201 -3.20 -18.94 -15.74
CA PRO A 201 -4.51 -18.46 -15.32
C PRO A 201 -4.89 -17.13 -15.98
N SER A 202 -6.15 -16.99 -16.35
CA SER A 202 -6.68 -15.74 -16.90
C SER A 202 -6.48 -14.55 -15.95
N GLN A 203 -6.54 -14.78 -14.63
CA GLN A 203 -6.35 -13.75 -13.61
C GLN A 203 -4.93 -13.15 -13.61
N LEU A 204 -3.90 -13.98 -13.82
CA LEU A 204 -2.53 -13.50 -13.99
C LEU A 204 -2.42 -12.54 -15.16
N ILE A 205 -3.02 -12.89 -16.30
CA ILE A 205 -3.00 -12.04 -17.49
C ILE A 205 -3.77 -10.73 -17.25
N LYS A 206 -4.96 -10.80 -16.65
CA LYS A 206 -5.76 -9.61 -16.30
C LYS A 206 -5.01 -8.67 -15.38
N PHE A 207 -4.30 -9.18 -14.37
CA PHE A 207 -3.46 -8.38 -13.49
C PHE A 207 -2.30 -7.72 -14.24
N LEU A 208 -1.58 -8.46 -15.08
CA LEU A 208 -0.47 -7.89 -15.85
C LEU A 208 -0.95 -6.78 -16.80
N VAL A 209 -2.12 -6.96 -17.42
CA VAL A 209 -2.75 -5.92 -18.23
C VAL A 209 -3.12 -4.71 -17.36
N SER A 210 -3.79 -4.91 -16.23
CA SER A 210 -4.26 -3.80 -15.39
C SER A 210 -3.13 -2.93 -14.84
N ILE A 211 -1.95 -3.50 -14.55
CA ILE A 211 -0.78 -2.74 -14.08
C ILE A 211 0.05 -2.13 -15.21
N SER A 212 -0.17 -2.54 -16.46
CA SER A 212 0.58 -2.07 -17.63
C SER A 212 -0.19 -1.05 -18.47
N SER A 213 -1.52 -1.02 -18.38
CA SER A 213 -2.37 -0.02 -19.02
C SER A 213 -2.79 1.06 -18.02
N LYS A 214 -2.72 2.33 -18.41
CA LYS A 214 -3.43 3.39 -17.69
C LYS A 214 -4.92 3.23 -17.98
N SER A 215 -5.70 2.93 -16.94
CA SER A 215 -7.17 3.04 -16.95
C SER A 215 -7.61 4.46 -16.66
#